data_AF-A0A645DZ12-F1
#
_entry.id   AF-A0A645DZ12-F1
#
_cell.length_a   1.000
_cell.length_b   1.000
_cell.length_c   1.000
_cell.angle_alpha   90.00
_cell.angle_beta   90.00
_cell.angle_gamma   90.00
#
_symmetry.space_group_name_H-M   'P 1'
#
loop_
_entity.id
_entity.type
_entity.pdbx_description
1 polymer ?
#
loop_
_entity_poly.entity_id
_entity_poly.type
_entity_poly.pdbx_seq_one_letter_code
_entity_poly.pdbx_strand_id
1 'polypeptide(L)'
;MRGRGLRLYNVIFPIWLLWLVPPVCIASLVGNFLIDMLVVVLTLKHLRVELRKQLVEDVLWPVYGCGFLADLAGAALLLASQLIESDDGWWYENVQYPVAYDPFANIWSFLWVTVGVAVAAVCIYWLDRKLALKNAALTETGKHKLAMSLAGFTAPYLFYLPMKWFW
;
A
#
# COMPACT_ATOMS: atom_id res chain seq x y z
N MET A 1 -0.34 29.64 35.21
CA MET A 1 0.41 28.55 34.53
C MET A 1 0.06 27.24 35.23
N ARG A 2 -0.82 26.43 34.63
CA ARG A 2 -1.20 25.10 35.16
C ARG A 2 -0.37 24.06 34.40
N GLY A 3 0.55 23.40 35.09
CA GLY A 3 1.27 22.25 34.56
C GLY A 3 0.29 21.14 34.24
N ARG A 4 -0.14 21.06 32.97
CA ARG A 4 -0.74 19.84 32.44
C ARG A 4 0.41 18.87 32.27
N GLY A 5 0.49 17.87 33.15
CA GLY A 5 1.36 16.72 32.91
C GLY A 5 0.96 16.15 31.56
N LEU A 6 1.81 16.36 30.55
CA LEU A 6 1.71 15.71 29.25
C LEU A 6 1.85 14.21 29.52
N ARG A 7 0.72 13.51 29.64
CA ARG A 7 0.71 12.05 29.70
C ARG A 7 1.13 11.57 28.31
N LEU A 8 2.42 11.32 28.15
CA LEU A 8 3.05 10.71 26.97
C LEU A 8 2.58 9.26 26.69
N TYR A 9 1.52 8.80 27.33
CA TYR A 9 1.03 7.42 27.26
C TYR A 9 0.18 7.11 26.01
N ASN A 10 -0.27 8.12 25.26
CA ASN A 10 -1.17 7.93 24.12
C ASN A 10 -0.50 8.05 22.74
N VAL A 11 0.84 8.00 22.65
CA VAL A 11 1.49 7.87 21.33
C VAL A 11 1.44 6.40 20.91
N ILE A 12 0.24 5.91 20.61
CA ILE A 12 0.06 4.63 19.92
C ILE A 12 0.58 4.84 18.51
N PHE A 13 1.77 4.31 18.23
CA PHE A 13 2.33 4.32 16.90
C PHE A 13 1.52 3.37 16.00
N PRO A 14 0.98 3.84 14.87
CA PRO A 14 0.24 2.98 13.96
C PRO A 14 1.08 1.81 13.45
N ILE A 15 0.49 0.61 13.29
CA ILE A 15 1.25 -0.56 12.82
C ILE A 15 1.85 -0.34 11.44
N TRP A 16 1.11 0.37 10.58
CA TRP A 16 1.55 0.70 9.22
C TRP A 16 2.77 1.64 9.21
N LEU A 17 3.08 2.34 10.31
CA LEU A 17 4.30 3.13 10.41
C LEU A 17 5.53 2.28 10.76
N LEU A 18 5.35 1.10 11.38
CA LEU A 18 6.45 0.17 11.66
C LEU A 18 7.13 -0.33 10.37
N TRP A 19 6.44 -0.21 9.23
CA TRP A 19 6.96 -0.52 7.90
C TRP A 19 8.15 0.37 7.52
N LEU A 20 8.35 1.52 8.17
CA LEU A 20 9.51 2.38 7.98
C LEU A 20 10.72 1.96 8.84
N VAL A 21 10.56 1.01 9.76
CA VAL A 21 11.64 0.52 10.63
C VAL A 21 12.45 -0.54 9.86
N PRO A 22 13.80 -0.50 9.87
CA PRO A 22 14.62 -1.26 8.92
C PRO A 22 14.28 -2.76 8.78
N PRO A 23 14.08 -3.55 9.85
CA PRO A 23 13.79 -4.98 9.71
C PRO A 23 12.41 -5.26 9.07
N VAL A 24 11.38 -4.51 9.46
CA VAL A 24 10.02 -4.66 8.91
C VAL A 24 9.98 -4.14 7.48
N CYS A 25 10.69 -3.06 7.19
CA CYS A 25 10.86 -2.50 5.86
C CYS A 25 11.47 -3.53 4.90
N ILE A 26 12.53 -4.23 5.32
CA ILE A 26 13.15 -5.31 4.54
C ILE A 26 12.17 -6.48 4.33
N ALA A 27 11.45 -6.89 5.39
CA ALA A 27 10.47 -7.97 5.28
C ALA A 27 9.32 -7.62 4.32
N SER A 28 8.83 -6.38 4.37
CA SER A 28 7.85 -5.82 3.45
C SER A 28 8.33 -5.88 2.00
N LEU A 29 9.54 -5.37 1.75
CA LEU A 29 10.16 -5.36 0.43
C LEU A 29 10.26 -6.77 -0.16
N VAL A 30 10.73 -7.74 0.63
CA VAL A 30 10.81 -9.14 0.21
C VAL A 30 9.41 -9.72 -0.05
N GLY A 31 8.45 -9.47 0.84
CA GLY A 31 7.07 -9.94 0.68
C GLY A 31 6.41 -9.39 -0.59
N ASN A 32 6.50 -8.08 -0.82
CA ASN A 32 5.98 -7.44 -2.02
C ASN A 32 6.63 -7.99 -3.29
N PHE A 33 7.96 -8.18 -3.29
CA PHE A 33 8.65 -8.77 -4.44
C PHE A 33 8.13 -10.19 -4.78
N LEU A 34 7.87 -11.02 -3.76
CA LEU A 34 7.33 -12.37 -3.96
C LEU A 34 5.91 -12.34 -4.53
N ILE A 35 5.07 -11.43 -4.04
CA ILE A 35 3.70 -11.26 -4.55
C ILE A 35 3.72 -10.74 -5.98
N ASP A 36 4.53 -9.72 -6.28
CA ASP A 36 4.69 -9.18 -7.64
C ASP A 36 5.16 -10.27 -8.61
N MET A 37 6.17 -11.06 -8.22
CA MET A 37 6.64 -12.18 -9.04
C MET A 37 5.51 -13.18 -9.31
N LEU A 38 4.76 -13.57 -8.28
CA LEU A 38 3.65 -14.51 -8.39
C LEU A 38 2.56 -13.96 -9.33
N VAL A 39 2.17 -12.70 -9.16
CA VAL A 39 1.13 -12.06 -9.98
C VAL A 39 1.58 -11.92 -11.43
N VAL A 40 2.84 -11.50 -11.69
CA VAL A 40 3.40 -11.40 -13.04
C VAL A 40 3.37 -12.77 -13.73
N VAL A 41 3.92 -13.80 -13.10
CA VAL A 41 4.02 -15.14 -13.69
C VAL A 41 2.64 -15.73 -13.96
N LEU A 42 1.71 -15.65 -13.00
CA LEU A 42 0.36 -16.16 -13.16
C LEU A 42 -0.40 -15.41 -14.25
N THR A 43 -0.27 -14.09 -14.30
CA THR A 43 -0.95 -13.27 -15.30
C THR A 43 -0.41 -13.53 -16.69
N LEU A 44 0.92 -13.60 -16.87
CA LEU A 44 1.53 -13.94 -18.16
C LEU A 44 1.12 -15.33 -18.65
N LYS A 45 1.06 -16.32 -17.75
CA LYS A 45 0.58 -17.67 -18.06
C LYS A 45 -0.91 -17.66 -18.46
N HIS A 46 -1.74 -16.88 -17.76
CA HIS A 46 -3.15 -16.71 -18.11
C HIS A 46 -3.33 -16.04 -19.48
N LEU A 47 -2.46 -15.09 -19.83
CA LEU A 47 -2.41 -14.42 -21.13
C LEU A 47 -1.81 -15.31 -22.24
N ARG A 48 -1.39 -16.54 -21.93
CA ARG A 48 -0.71 -17.47 -22.84
C ARG A 48 0.56 -16.88 -23.47
N VAL A 49 1.24 -16.01 -22.75
CA VAL A 49 2.54 -15.48 -23.14
C VAL A 49 3.60 -16.51 -22.77
N GLU A 50 4.53 -16.78 -23.68
CA GLU A 50 5.66 -17.65 -23.42
C GLU A 50 6.53 -17.04 -22.30
N LEU A 51 6.69 -17.76 -21.20
CA LEU A 51 7.49 -17.34 -20.06
C LEU A 51 8.97 -17.48 -20.38
N ARG A 52 9.57 -16.39 -20.85
CA ARG A 52 11.02 -16.25 -20.98
C ARG A 52 11.59 -15.55 -19.76
N LYS A 53 12.67 -16.08 -19.20
CA LYS A 53 13.33 -15.52 -18.01
C LYS A 53 13.63 -14.01 -18.18
N GLN A 54 14.18 -13.63 -19.32
CA GLN A 54 14.47 -12.23 -19.66
C GLN A 54 13.22 -11.35 -19.64
N LEU A 55 12.10 -11.79 -20.25
CA LEU A 55 10.85 -11.03 -20.24
C LEU A 55 10.31 -10.85 -18.81
N VAL A 56 10.41 -11.89 -17.98
CA VAL A 56 9.95 -11.81 -16.59
C VAL A 56 10.82 -10.84 -15.80
N GLU A 57 12.15 -10.90 -15.93
CA GLU A 57 13.07 -9.98 -15.25
C GLU A 57 12.89 -8.53 -15.71
N ASP A 58 12.72 -8.30 -17.01
CA ASP A 58 12.48 -6.97 -17.60
C ASP A 58 11.18 -6.32 -17.13
N VAL A 59 10.17 -7.15 -16.79
CA VAL A 59 8.88 -6.69 -16.26
C VAL A 59 8.92 -6.54 -14.74
N LEU A 60 9.53 -7.51 -14.05
CA LEU A 60 9.46 -7.62 -12.59
C LEU A 60 10.21 -6.48 -11.90
N TRP A 61 11.40 -6.12 -12.35
CA TRP A 61 12.17 -5.05 -11.70
C TRP A 61 11.48 -3.68 -11.78
N PRO A 62 10.96 -3.23 -12.93
CA PRO A 62 10.23 -1.98 -13.01
C PRO A 62 8.89 -2.01 -12.26
N VAL A 63 8.14 -3.12 -12.33
CA VAL A 63 6.87 -3.30 -11.61
C VAL A 63 7.10 -3.21 -10.11
N TYR A 64 8.08 -3.95 -9.59
CA TYR A 64 8.41 -3.94 -8.17
C TYR A 64 8.77 -2.53 -7.65
N GLY A 65 9.58 -1.79 -8.41
CA GLY A 65 9.90 -0.40 -8.07
C GLY A 65 8.68 0.54 -8.13
N CYS A 66 7.81 0.37 -9.12
CA CYS A 66 6.58 1.15 -9.27
C CYS A 66 5.56 0.83 -8.17
N GLY A 67 5.41 -0.43 -7.81
CA GLY A 67 4.59 -0.89 -6.69
C GLY A 67 5.01 -0.26 -5.38
N PHE A 68 6.32 -0.29 -5.07
CA PHE A 68 6.84 0.36 -3.87
C PHE A 68 6.56 1.88 -3.84
N LEU A 69 6.73 2.59 -4.97
CA LEU A 69 6.40 4.01 -5.06
C LEU A 69 4.89 4.28 -4.85
N ALA A 70 4.03 3.39 -5.33
CA ALA A 70 2.60 3.51 -5.14
C ALA A 70 2.18 3.25 -3.68
N ASP A 71 2.82 2.29 -3.02
CA ASP A 71 2.61 2.03 -1.59
C ASP A 71 2.96 3.25 -0.73
N LEU A 72 4.04 3.97 -1.08
CA LEU A 72 4.40 5.23 -0.43
C LEU A 72 3.31 6.30 -0.58
N ALA A 73 2.65 6.37 -1.74
CA ALA A 73 1.54 7.31 -1.94
C ALA A 73 0.32 6.97 -1.06
N GLY A 74 -0.02 5.69 -0.95
CA GLY A 74 -1.09 5.24 -0.05
C GLY A 74 -0.74 5.47 1.42
N ALA A 75 0.49 5.13 1.83
CA ALA A 75 0.99 5.36 3.18
C ALA A 75 1.04 6.85 3.54
N ALA A 76 1.39 7.73 2.59
CA ALA A 76 1.37 9.17 2.79
C ALA A 76 -0.05 9.68 3.06
N LEU A 77 -1.09 9.10 2.44
CA LEU A 77 -2.48 9.48 2.74
C LEU A 77 -2.92 9.01 4.12
N LEU A 78 -2.47 7.84 4.57
CA LEU A 78 -2.70 7.39 5.95
C LEU A 78 -1.97 8.30 6.94
N LEU A 79 -0.73 8.70 6.63
CA LEU A 79 0.02 9.64 7.45
C LEU A 79 -0.67 11.01 7.52
N ALA A 80 -1.26 11.48 6.42
CA ALA A 80 -2.02 12.73 6.40
C ALA A 80 -3.19 12.72 7.40
N SER A 81 -3.81 11.57 7.66
CA SER A 81 -4.85 11.48 8.70
C SER A 81 -4.35 11.79 10.10
N GLN A 82 -3.05 11.60 10.35
CA GLN A 82 -2.41 11.83 11.63
C GLN A 82 -1.95 13.28 11.82
N LEU A 83 -1.92 14.06 10.74
CA LEU A 83 -1.45 15.45 10.73
C LEU A 83 -2.61 16.46 10.73
N ILE A 84 -3.84 16.00 10.50
CA ILE A 84 -5.03 16.85 10.53
C ILE A 84 -5.49 17.00 11.99
N GLU A 85 -5.58 18.23 12.46
CA GLU A 85 -6.15 18.58 13.76
C GLU A 85 -7.59 19.10 13.57
N SER A 86 -8.52 18.69 14.45
CA SER A 86 -9.88 19.26 14.49
C SER A 86 -10.18 19.86 15.86
N ASP A 87 -10.81 21.04 15.87
CA ASP A 87 -11.12 21.80 17.08
C ASP A 87 -12.18 21.11 17.96
N ASP A 88 -13.04 20.30 17.36
CA ASP A 88 -14.15 19.60 18.00
C ASP A 88 -13.80 18.19 18.50
N GLY A 89 -12.59 17.69 18.20
CA GLY A 89 -12.17 16.33 18.52
C GLY A 89 -12.81 15.22 17.68
N TRP A 90 -13.76 15.54 16.78
CA TRP A 90 -14.44 14.54 15.96
C TRP A 90 -13.46 13.77 15.07
N TRP A 91 -12.50 14.48 14.47
CA TRP A 91 -11.48 13.88 13.61
C TRP A 91 -10.63 12.89 14.38
N TYR A 92 -10.24 13.27 15.60
CA TYR A 92 -9.43 12.43 16.47
C TYR A 92 -10.13 11.10 16.75
N GLU A 93 -11.40 11.16 17.16
CA GLU A 93 -12.19 9.99 17.55
C GLU A 93 -12.60 9.10 16.37
N ASN A 94 -12.86 9.68 15.19
CA ASN A 94 -13.44 8.94 14.07
C ASN A 94 -12.42 8.52 13.02
N VAL A 95 -11.33 9.28 12.83
CA VAL A 95 -10.35 9.05 11.77
C VAL A 95 -8.96 8.81 12.36
N GLN A 96 -8.37 9.80 13.05
CA GLN A 96 -6.97 9.72 13.47
C GLN A 96 -6.67 8.50 14.35
N TYR A 97 -7.39 8.36 15.47
CA TYR A 97 -7.19 7.25 16.41
C TYR A 97 -7.57 5.90 15.80
N PRO A 98 -8.75 5.72 15.16
CA PRO A 98 -9.13 4.42 14.63
C PRO A 98 -8.32 4.00 13.39
N VAL A 99 -7.91 4.91 12.50
CA VAL A 99 -6.99 4.58 11.39
C VAL A 99 -5.64 4.05 11.90
N ALA A 100 -5.18 4.54 13.06
CA ALA A 100 -3.95 4.07 13.68
C ALA A 100 -4.12 2.74 14.44
N TYR A 101 -5.27 2.56 15.11
CA TYR A 101 -5.48 1.48 16.07
C TYR A 101 -6.33 0.32 15.54
N ASP A 102 -7.47 0.63 14.93
CA ASP A 102 -8.43 -0.34 14.43
C ASP A 102 -9.26 0.26 13.28
N PRO A 103 -8.82 0.11 12.02
CA PRO A 103 -9.53 0.63 10.85
C PRO A 103 -10.96 0.13 10.68
N PHE A 104 -11.34 -0.93 11.41
CA PHE A 104 -12.68 -1.50 11.38
C PHE A 104 -13.58 -1.01 12.53
N ALA A 105 -13.07 -0.15 13.41
CA ALA A 105 -13.84 0.33 14.56
C ALA A 105 -15.05 1.19 14.15
N ASN A 106 -14.96 1.90 13.03
CA ASN A 106 -16.07 2.70 12.50
C ASN A 106 -15.99 2.85 10.97
N ILE A 107 -17.07 3.36 10.38
CA ILE A 107 -17.16 3.54 8.93
C ILE A 107 -16.17 4.58 8.38
N TRP A 108 -15.85 5.63 9.15
CA TRP A 108 -15.02 6.74 8.69
C TRP A 108 -13.55 6.33 8.49
N SER A 109 -12.99 5.65 9.49
CA SER A 109 -11.64 5.09 9.41
C SER A 109 -11.52 4.00 8.36
N PHE A 110 -12.51 3.13 8.26
CA PHE A 110 -12.55 2.12 7.20
C PHE A 110 -12.50 2.77 5.82
N LEU A 111 -13.37 3.75 5.56
CA LEU A 111 -13.39 4.50 4.30
C LEU A 111 -12.07 5.21 4.05
N TRP A 112 -11.46 5.82 5.07
CA TRP A 112 -10.17 6.50 4.90
C TRP A 112 -9.07 5.53 4.46
N VAL A 113 -8.98 4.36 5.11
CA VAL A 113 -8.02 3.32 4.71
C VAL A 113 -8.35 2.78 3.32
N THR A 114 -9.65 2.62 2.99
CA THR A 114 -10.07 2.25 1.63
C THR A 114 -9.59 3.25 0.59
N VAL A 115 -9.71 4.55 0.86
CA VAL A 115 -9.18 5.58 -0.06
C VAL A 115 -7.66 5.45 -0.18
N GLY A 116 -6.93 5.21 0.92
CA GLY A 116 -5.48 4.97 0.87
C GLY A 116 -5.08 3.79 -0.02
N VAL A 117 -5.75 2.66 0.16
CA VAL A 117 -5.52 1.45 -0.67
C VAL A 117 -5.93 1.68 -2.12
N ALA A 118 -7.06 2.36 -2.36
CA ALA A 118 -7.52 2.68 -3.71
C ALA A 118 -6.57 3.63 -4.44
N VAL A 119 -6.04 4.64 -3.75
CA VAL A 119 -5.02 5.56 -4.30
C VAL A 119 -3.77 4.78 -4.68
N ALA A 120 -3.27 3.91 -3.79
CA ALA A 120 -2.13 3.04 -4.11
C ALA A 120 -2.43 2.16 -5.34
N ALA A 121 -3.58 1.47 -5.40
CA ALA A 121 -3.97 0.65 -6.54
C ALA A 121 -4.03 1.44 -7.86
N VAL A 122 -4.58 2.65 -7.85
CA VAL A 122 -4.61 3.54 -9.02
C VAL A 122 -3.19 3.95 -9.44
N CYS A 123 -2.33 4.27 -8.47
CA CYS A 123 -0.92 4.56 -8.70
C CYS A 123 -0.18 3.36 -9.30
N ILE A 124 -0.36 2.15 -8.77
CA ILE A 124 0.22 0.91 -9.31
C ILE A 124 -0.18 0.77 -10.78
N TYR A 125 -1.49 0.79 -11.08
CA TYR A 125 -1.99 0.66 -12.45
C TYR A 125 -1.38 1.69 -13.39
N TRP A 126 -1.34 2.96 -12.97
CA TRP A 126 -0.86 4.05 -13.80
C TRP A 126 0.65 3.99 -14.03
N LEU A 127 1.43 3.75 -12.97
CA LEU A 127 2.88 3.62 -13.02
C LEU A 127 3.29 2.40 -13.83
N ASP A 128 2.65 1.26 -13.59
CA ASP A 128 2.96 0.03 -14.32
C ASP A 128 2.67 0.19 -15.80
N ARG A 129 1.52 0.76 -16.15
CA ARG A 129 1.13 0.93 -17.55
C ARG A 129 2.03 1.92 -18.29
N LYS A 130 2.40 3.04 -17.66
CA LYS A 130 3.13 4.13 -18.33
C LYS A 130 4.65 3.99 -18.26
N LEU A 131 5.17 3.41 -17.18
CA LEU A 131 6.61 3.33 -16.92
C LEU A 131 7.08 1.88 -16.97
N ALA A 132 6.56 1.00 -16.11
CA ALA A 132 7.11 -0.34 -15.93
C ALA A 132 6.99 -1.21 -17.20
N LEU A 133 5.80 -1.24 -17.80
CA LEU A 133 5.48 -2.10 -18.93
C LEU A 133 5.72 -1.44 -20.29
N LYS A 134 6.22 -0.20 -20.32
CA LYS A 134 6.39 0.58 -21.55
C LYS A 134 7.23 -0.18 -22.59
N ASN A 135 8.37 -0.70 -22.14
CA ASN A 135 9.34 -1.41 -22.98
C ASN A 135 9.17 -2.94 -22.98
N ALA A 136 8.18 -3.46 -22.22
CA ALA A 136 7.94 -4.89 -22.17
C ALA A 136 7.46 -5.41 -23.53
N ALA A 137 7.98 -6.58 -23.95
CA ALA A 137 7.60 -7.26 -25.18
C ALA A 137 6.22 -7.93 -25.07
N LEU A 138 5.20 -7.12 -24.78
CA LEU A 138 3.81 -7.50 -24.58
C LEU A 138 2.91 -6.66 -25.50
N THR A 139 1.77 -7.22 -25.90
CA THR A 139 0.73 -6.46 -26.60
C THR A 139 0.12 -5.43 -25.67
N GLU A 140 -0.43 -4.34 -26.20
CA GLU A 140 -1.08 -3.30 -25.39
C GLU A 140 -2.22 -3.86 -24.51
N THR A 141 -2.98 -4.83 -25.01
CA THR A 141 -3.98 -5.55 -24.22
C THR A 141 -3.36 -6.38 -23.10
N GLY A 142 -2.20 -7.00 -23.35
CA GLY A 142 -1.44 -7.75 -22.34
C GLY A 142 -0.92 -6.84 -21.24
N LYS A 143 -0.34 -5.69 -21.60
CA LYS A 143 0.12 -4.67 -20.65
C LYS A 143 -1.02 -4.15 -19.77
N HIS A 144 -2.17 -3.85 -20.38
CA HIS A 144 -3.35 -3.40 -19.65
C HIS A 144 -3.85 -4.45 -18.64
N LYS A 145 -4.00 -5.72 -19.06
CA LYS A 145 -4.43 -6.80 -18.17
C LYS A 145 -3.43 -7.09 -17.06
N LEU A 146 -2.12 -7.01 -17.36
CA LEU A 146 -1.07 -7.17 -16.37
C LEU A 146 -1.08 -6.05 -15.33
N ALA A 147 -1.13 -4.79 -15.77
CA ALA A 147 -1.24 -3.65 -14.85
C ALA A 147 -2.51 -3.69 -14.00
N MET A 148 -3.65 -4.13 -14.55
CA MET A 148 -4.87 -4.33 -13.76
C MET A 148 -4.72 -5.45 -12.72
N SER A 149 -4.06 -6.54 -13.09
CA SER A 149 -3.84 -7.66 -12.18
C SER A 149 -2.92 -7.24 -11.03
N LEU A 150 -1.84 -6.51 -11.33
CA LEU A 150 -0.95 -5.94 -10.31
C LEU A 150 -1.72 -5.01 -9.38
N ALA A 151 -2.39 -3.99 -9.90
CA ALA A 151 -3.20 -3.07 -9.09
C ALA A 151 -4.25 -3.75 -8.19
N GLY A 152 -4.81 -4.88 -8.63
CA GLY A 152 -5.83 -5.63 -7.86
C GLY A 152 -5.27 -6.67 -6.90
N PHE A 153 -4.04 -7.14 -7.05
CA PHE A 153 -3.47 -8.19 -6.19
C PHE A 153 -2.32 -7.70 -5.33
N THR A 154 -1.67 -6.60 -5.71
CA THR A 154 -0.46 -6.08 -5.07
C THR A 154 -0.69 -4.74 -4.38
N ALA A 155 -1.93 -4.24 -4.36
CA ALA A 155 -2.30 -3.12 -3.52
C ALA A 155 -2.01 -3.42 -2.03
N PRO A 156 -1.68 -2.40 -1.22
CA PRO A 156 -1.22 -2.58 0.16
C PRO A 156 -2.38 -2.88 1.12
N TYR A 157 -3.03 -4.03 0.96
CA TYR A 157 -4.15 -4.47 1.81
C TYR A 157 -3.78 -4.60 3.29
N LEU A 158 -2.49 -4.71 3.59
CA LEU A 158 -1.98 -4.72 4.96
C LEU A 158 -2.17 -3.40 5.70
N PHE A 159 -2.55 -2.33 5.01
CA PHE A 159 -3.01 -1.09 5.65
C PHE A 159 -4.25 -1.26 6.52
N TYR A 160 -5.06 -2.29 6.27
CA TYR A 160 -6.20 -2.62 7.12
C TYR A 160 -5.83 -3.38 8.40
N LEU A 161 -4.57 -3.80 8.57
CA LEU A 161 -4.16 -4.60 9.71
C LEU A 161 -4.30 -3.78 11.01
N PRO A 162 -5.16 -4.19 11.96
CA PRO A 162 -5.41 -3.41 13.16
C PRO A 162 -4.34 -3.68 14.23
N MET A 163 -3.92 -2.63 14.95
CA MET A 163 -2.97 -2.74 16.06
C MET A 163 -3.52 -3.58 17.22
N LYS A 164 -4.84 -3.58 17.44
CA LYS A 164 -5.52 -4.33 18.53
C LYS A 164 -5.28 -5.85 18.50
N TRP A 165 -4.75 -6.40 17.41
CA TRP A 165 -4.40 -7.83 17.33
C TRP A 165 -3.06 -8.14 17.99
N PHE A 166 -2.24 -7.12 18.23
CA PHE A 166 -0.90 -7.26 18.79
C PHE A 166 -0.77 -6.71 20.22
N TRP A 167 -1.78 -5.97 20.68
CA TRP A 167 -1.82 -5.29 21.98
C TRP A 167 -3.22 -5.40 22.61
#